data_AF-A0A7L1KJ80-F1
#
_entry.id   AF-A0A7L1KJ80-F1
#
_cell.length_a   1.000
_cell.length_b   1.000
_cell.length_c   1.000
_cell.angle_alpha   90.00
_cell.angle_beta   90.00
_cell.angle_gamma   90.00
#
_symmetry.space_group_name_H-M   'P 1'
#
loop_
_entity.id
_entity.type
_entity.pdbx_description
1 polymer ?
#
loop_
_entity_poly.entity_id
_entity_poly.type
_entity_poly.pdbx_seq_one_letter_code
_entity_poly.pdbx_strand_id
1 'polypeptide(L)' 'VTHGADLLELDCRRTLDGVVVVSHDGNLQRQSGRPLDLRRLRYQVGPTATPTHGGGDPHIPQT' A
#
# COMPACT_ATOMS: atom_id res chain seq x y z
N VAL A 1 -11.95 -9.95 -2.15
CA VAL A 1 -11.53 -10.21 -0.75
C VAL A 1 -12.63 -11.02 -0.10
N THR A 2 -12.44 -12.31 0.12
CA THR A 2 -13.47 -13.17 0.74
C THR A 2 -12.79 -14.19 1.66
N HIS A 3 -12.51 -13.75 2.89
CA HIS A 3 -12.01 -14.61 3.98
C HIS A 3 -12.99 -14.71 5.16
N GLY A 4 -14.28 -14.42 4.94
CA GLY A 4 -15.31 -14.57 5.98
C GLY A 4 -15.20 -13.62 7.18
N ALA A 5 -14.39 -12.56 7.08
CA ALA A 5 -14.29 -11.52 8.10
C ALA A 5 -15.31 -10.40 7.83
N ASP A 6 -16.04 -10.00 8.86
CA ASP A 6 -17.03 -8.90 8.77
C ASP A 6 -16.37 -7.52 8.70
N LEU A 7 -15.17 -7.38 9.28
CA LEU A 7 -14.41 -6.14 9.34
C LEU A 7 -12.95 -6.36 8.94
N LEU A 8 -12.38 -5.35 8.29
CA LEU A 8 -10.95 -5.28 8.00
C LEU A 8 -10.36 -4.10 8.79
N GLU A 9 -9.40 -4.40 9.65
CA GLU A 9 -8.65 -3.39 10.38
C GLU A 9 -7.48 -2.88 9.54
N LEU A 10 -7.23 -1.56 9.61
CA LEU A 10 -6.21 -0.87 8.83
C LEU A 10 -5.57 0.23 9.67
N ASP A 11 -4.26 0.14 9.86
CA ASP A 11 -3.47 1.23 10.41
C ASP A 11 -3.22 2.32 9.36
N CYS A 12 -3.39 3.57 9.77
CA CYS A 12 -3.23 4.71 8.89
C CYS A 12 -2.14 5.67 9.40
N ARG A 13 -1.39 6.24 8.46
CA ARG A 13 -0.39 7.30 8.70
C ARG A 13 -0.61 8.45 7.74
N ARG A 14 -0.11 9.62 8.11
CA ARG A 14 -0.22 10.85 7.32
C ARG A 14 1.13 11.23 6.73
N THR A 15 1.15 11.49 5.44
CA THR A 15 2.33 11.98 4.70
C THR A 15 2.56 13.47 4.92
N LEU A 16 3.68 14.01 4.42
CA LEU A 16 4.04 15.43 4.53
C LEU A 16 2.99 16.36 3.90
N ASP A 17 2.41 15.94 2.79
CA ASP A 17 1.35 16.64 2.07
C ASP A 17 -0.05 16.31 2.56
N GLY A 18 -0.13 15.58 3.67
CA GLY A 18 -1.37 15.34 4.39
C GLY A 18 -2.22 14.20 3.85
N VAL A 19 -1.75 13.45 2.85
CA VAL A 19 -2.41 12.25 2.33
C VAL A 19 -2.36 11.14 3.39
N VAL A 20 -3.49 10.44 3.55
CA VAL A 20 -3.58 9.28 4.44
C VAL A 20 -3.19 8.04 3.65
N VAL A 21 -2.25 7.27 4.19
CA VAL A 21 -1.79 6.00 3.62
C VAL A 21 -1.95 4.89 4.65
N VAL A 22 -2.20 3.67 4.17
CA VAL A 22 -2.25 2.48 5.02
C VAL A 22 -0.83 2.03 5.33
N SER A 23 -0.44 2.08 6.60
CA SER A 23 0.82 1.53 7.12
C SER A 23 0.77 1.44 8.64
N HIS A 24 1.12 0.28 9.18
CA HIS A 24 1.32 0.11 10.62
C HIS A 24 2.48 1.00 11.13
N ASP A 25 3.65 0.91 10.48
CA ASP A 25 4.85 1.63 10.91
C ASP A 25 4.90 3.06 10.34
N GLY A 26 5.52 3.97 11.08
CA GLY A 26 5.87 5.31 10.58
C GLY A 26 7.15 5.33 9.72
N ASN A 27 8.01 4.32 9.85
CA ASN A 27 9.23 4.16 9.06
C ASN A 27 9.12 2.93 8.14
N LEU A 28 9.50 3.08 6.88
CA LEU A 28 9.35 2.04 5.86
C LEU A 28 10.45 0.97 5.90
N GLN A 29 11.40 1.00 6.83
CA GLN A 29 12.54 0.08 6.80
C GLN A 29 12.13 -1.40 6.88
N ARG A 30 11.13 -1.72 7.70
CA ARG A 30 10.62 -3.11 7.81
C ARG A 30 9.90 -3.60 6.56
N GLN A 31 9.29 -2.71 5.79
CA GLN A 31 8.44 -3.04 4.63
C GLN A 31 9.18 -2.93 3.30
N SER A 32 10.11 -1.97 3.18
CA SER A 32 10.80 -1.64 1.94
C SER A 32 12.32 -1.74 2.03
N GLY A 33 12.88 -2.09 3.19
CA GLY A 33 14.32 -2.10 3.44
C GLY A 33 14.97 -0.70 3.49
N ARG A 34 14.18 0.39 3.43
CA ARG A 34 14.71 1.77 3.37
C ARG A 34 14.27 2.56 4.60
N PRO A 35 15.18 3.27 5.29
CA PRO A 35 14.88 4.02 6.52
C PRO A 35 14.16 5.35 6.21
N LEU A 36 12.94 5.28 5.67
CA LEU A 36 12.16 6.45 5.27
C LEU A 36 11.00 6.70 6.25
N ASP A 37 10.93 7.91 6.83
CA ASP A 37 9.81 8.35 7.65
C ASP A 37 8.67 8.88 6.78
N LEU A 38 7.49 8.28 6.88
CA LEU A 38 6.29 8.66 6.10
C LEU A 38 5.92 10.14 6.26
N ARG A 39 6.14 10.75 7.43
CA ARG A 39 5.83 12.16 7.68
C ARG A 39 6.73 13.12 6.89
N ARG A 40 7.79 12.61 6.27
CA ARG A 40 8.75 13.36 5.44
C ARG A 40 8.58 13.09 3.95
N LEU A 41 7.68 12.19 3.57
CA LEU A 41 7.42 11.83 2.17
C LEU A 41 6.16 12.52 1.65
N ARG A 42 6.12 12.81 0.35
CA ARG A 42 4.90 13.22 -0.36
C ARG A 42 4.32 12.03 -1.11
N TYR A 43 2.99 11.95 -1.18
CA TYR A 43 2.34 10.90 -1.96
C TYR A 43 2.27 11.32 -3.44
N GLN A 44 2.63 10.42 -4.35
CA GLN A 44 2.53 10.65 -5.79
C GLN A 44 1.82 9.48 -6.46
N VAL A 45 0.78 9.79 -7.23
CA VAL A 45 0.11 8.82 -8.11
C VAL A 45 0.91 8.72 -9.41
N GLY A 46 1.37 7.52 -9.75
CA GLY A 46 1.98 7.24 -11.05
C GLY A 46 0.96 7.29 -12.18
N PRO A 47 1.38 7.30 -13.46
CA PRO A 47 0.45 7.24 -14.58
C PRO A 47 -0.44 6.01 -14.46
N THR A 48 -1.76 6.22 -14.49
CA THR A 48 -2.75 5.15 -14.43
C THR A 48 -2.59 4.27 -15.66
N ALA A 49 -1.96 3.10 -15.51
CA ALA A 49 -2.18 2.03 -16.47
C ALA A 49 -3.66 1.64 -16.33
N THR A 50 -4.46 1.86 -17.38
CA THR A 50 -5.82 1.35 -17.44
C THR A 50 -5.79 -0.15 -17.17
N PRO A 51 -6.41 -0.64 -16.07
CA PRO A 51 -6.50 -2.06 -15.84
C PRO A 51 -7.42 -2.65 -16.90
N THR A 52 -6.85 -3.30 -17.92
CA THR A 52 -7.61 -4.17 -18.80
C THR A 52 -8.17 -5.29 -17.92
N HIS A 53 -9.47 -5.26 -17.68
CA HIS A 53 -10.18 -6.32 -16.97
C HIS A 53 -10.24 -7.56 -17.88
N GLY A 54 -9.11 -8.23 -18.05
CA GLY A 54 -9.03 -9.58 -18.60
C GLY A 54 -9.02 -10.54 -17.44
N GLY A 55 -10.10 -11.32 -17.29
CA GLY A 55 -10.17 -12.40 -16.32
C GLY A 55 -9.05 -13.41 -16.54
N GLY A 56 -8.12 -13.44 -15.61
CA GLY A 56 -7.05 -14.42 -15.53
C GLY A 56 -6.42 -14.29 -14.15
N ASP A 57 -6.52 -15.33 -13.34
CA ASP A 57 -5.97 -15.38 -11.98
C ASP A 57 -4.53 -14.85 -11.92
N PRO A 58 -4.17 -14.00 -10.96
CA PRO A 58 -2.79 -13.63 -10.77
C PRO A 58 -2.00 -14.84 -10.25
N HIS A 59 -1.21 -15.44 -11.13
CA HIS A 59 -0.14 -16.34 -10.75
C HIS A 59 0.85 -15.58 -9.87
N ILE A 60 0.89 -15.90 -8.58
CA ILE A 60 1.94 -15.48 -7.67
C ILE A 60 3.17 -16.37 -7.97
N PRO A 61 4.28 -15.83 -8.50
CA PRO A 61 5.50 -16.61 -8.61
C PRO A 61 5.98 -16.94 -7.18
N GLN A 62 6.08 -18.22 -6.88
CA GLN A 62 6.79 -18.66 -5.67
C GLN A 62 8.28 -18.63 -5.97
N THR A 63 9.03 -17.88 -5.15
CA THR A 63 10.49 -17.95 -5.04
C THR A 63 10.93 -19.31 -4.52
#